data_AF-A0AA97P908-F1
#
_entry.id   AF-A0AA97P908-F1
#
_cell.length_a   1.000
_cell.length_b   1.000
_cell.length_c   1.000
_cell.angle_alpha   90.00
_cell.angle_beta   90.00
_cell.angle_gamma   90.00
#
_symmetry.space_group_name_H-M   'P 1'
#
loop_
_entity.id
_entity.type
_entity.pdbx_description
1 polymer ?
#
loop_
_entity_poly.entity_id
_entity_poly.type
_entity_poly.pdbx_seq_one_letter_code
_entity_poly.pdbx_strand_id
1 'polypeptide(L)'
;MAKDFFLMAGVGRDQVLIAETMAFLFRYWGAICAGYVVAAGAFAGLDGIKHPFSIVVEAITVIELLWYVCWYLPYRHKLQRCTTEDGAMLQPPPLSREERSAFFCKCLSLVPDMETFVRKWVENAHLDDIRRDNVKDWLLWGLFDRQGPPGDDNEELEEYIRMAEEKLGWEIKKGRGEANAIRISYDEVLMHHRTLLYYLFVFFVDTLGALGMWALGYTFYRTKRSNFFRVFPFRISGLLAPKESAARDHMSYYVRPHKSTTKRPILFIHGIGMGVAQNLMYFNSIPKDVGVVVIELLPISARISPPLCTASQMAESVAAILDQQGFDDVVLVSQSYGTFLTTPLLLSPRVAPRISSCVLIDPVAFLLHLPDVAYNFTRRPPGRLEGAQHQMHMVARDPSISHTLHRRLSWREHILWRELLLSTAPSTAPAHVAQRRTTVILGGVDCITNPRAVASYIEFGRADCSQEEFDAFVASEKRWNGFKPLELIWLPGENHGAPLMKLSLVPLSAKVVDRYCRKDYDVGMGGALTKKATSGPSAHAAFNIHNKTLSRLAQLPRHRRDLPDRPSPTQRRRHPSAQEGDGNWNLSGFY
;
A
#
# COMPACT_ATOMS: atom_id res chain seq x y z
N MET A 1 23.15 -12.50 -21.40
CA MET A 1 23.36 -12.55 -19.94
C MET A 1 23.04 -11.21 -19.23
N ALA A 2 22.41 -10.24 -19.91
CA ALA A 2 22.06 -8.91 -19.38
C ALA A 2 20.58 -8.58 -19.66
N LYS A 3 19.64 -9.41 -19.17
CA LYS A 3 18.20 -9.15 -19.38
C LYS A 3 17.48 -8.57 -18.17
N ASP A 4 17.94 -8.80 -16.95
CA ASP A 4 17.27 -8.27 -15.75
C ASP A 4 18.32 -7.82 -14.71
N PHE A 5 18.83 -6.60 -14.85
CA PHE A 5 19.71 -6.00 -13.83
C PHE A 5 18.93 -5.57 -12.57
N PHE A 6 17.60 -5.66 -12.61
CA PHE A 6 16.72 -5.44 -11.46
C PHE A 6 16.13 -6.78 -11.00
N LEU A 7 16.50 -7.16 -9.78
CA LEU A 7 16.13 -8.36 -9.01
C LEU A 7 14.62 -8.65 -8.85
N MET A 8 13.73 -7.89 -9.47
CA MET A 8 12.33 -7.77 -9.05
C MET A 8 11.34 -8.71 -9.79
N ALA A 9 11.76 -9.50 -10.79
CA ALA A 9 10.82 -10.11 -11.74
C ALA A 9 11.05 -11.60 -12.10
N GLY A 10 11.80 -12.37 -11.30
CA GLY A 10 12.01 -13.80 -11.61
C GLY A 10 11.38 -14.73 -10.59
N VAL A 11 11.42 -16.03 -10.91
CA VAL A 11 10.95 -17.13 -10.07
C VAL A 11 12.10 -18.14 -10.03
N GLY A 12 12.60 -18.50 -8.84
CA GLY A 12 13.61 -19.57 -8.74
C GLY A 12 14.57 -19.49 -7.55
N ARG A 13 15.35 -20.57 -7.41
CA ARG A 13 16.35 -20.78 -6.34
C ARG A 13 17.44 -19.70 -6.32
N ASP A 14 17.90 -19.24 -7.47
CA ASP A 14 18.98 -18.26 -7.56
C ASP A 14 18.57 -16.91 -6.94
N GLN A 15 17.32 -16.51 -7.14
CA GLN A 15 16.82 -15.27 -6.55
C GLN A 15 16.63 -15.36 -5.04
N VAL A 16 16.19 -16.52 -4.54
CA VAL A 16 16.16 -16.78 -3.10
C VAL A 16 17.56 -16.64 -2.52
N LEU A 17 18.55 -17.32 -3.12
CA LEU A 17 19.93 -17.26 -2.66
C LEU A 17 20.48 -15.84 -2.66
N ILE A 18 20.23 -15.05 -3.72
CA ILE A 18 20.69 -13.66 -3.78
C ILE A 18 19.99 -12.81 -2.70
N ALA A 19 18.67 -12.91 -2.57
CA ALA A 19 17.90 -12.13 -1.59
C ALA A 19 18.32 -12.46 -0.16
N GLU A 20 18.48 -13.74 0.18
CA GLU A 20 18.95 -14.18 1.50
C GLU A 20 20.39 -13.74 1.76
N THR A 21 21.29 -13.89 0.79
CA THR A 21 22.69 -13.45 0.92
C THR A 21 22.77 -11.95 1.16
N MET A 22 22.04 -11.15 0.38
CA MET A 22 21.97 -9.70 0.58
C MET A 22 21.36 -9.35 1.94
N ALA A 23 20.26 -9.98 2.33
CA ALA A 23 19.63 -9.75 3.62
C ALA A 23 20.58 -10.09 4.78
N PHE A 24 21.34 -11.17 4.67
CA PHE A 24 22.33 -11.59 5.65
C PHE A 24 23.49 -10.57 5.74
N LEU A 25 24.11 -10.22 4.62
CA LEU A 25 25.20 -9.24 4.59
C LEU A 25 24.76 -7.88 5.13
N PHE A 26 23.61 -7.37 4.68
CA PHE A 26 23.09 -6.08 5.10
C PHE A 26 22.70 -6.00 6.57
N ARG A 27 22.48 -7.15 7.22
CA ARG A 27 22.16 -7.24 8.65
C ARG A 27 23.37 -7.53 9.52
N TYR A 28 24.32 -8.33 9.04
CA TYR A 28 25.37 -8.93 9.87
C TYR A 28 26.79 -8.56 9.47
N TRP A 29 26.99 -7.62 8.55
CA TRP A 29 28.33 -7.19 8.10
C TRP A 29 29.33 -6.95 9.25
N GLY A 30 28.95 -6.14 10.25
CA GLY A 30 29.82 -5.89 11.41
C GLY A 30 30.17 -7.14 12.22
N ALA A 31 29.23 -8.09 12.35
CA ALA A 31 29.48 -9.36 13.03
C ALA A 31 30.38 -10.29 12.22
N ILE A 32 30.28 -10.27 10.88
CA ILE A 32 31.18 -11.00 9.98
C ILE A 32 32.61 -10.46 10.11
N CYS A 33 32.77 -9.13 10.12
CA CYS A 33 34.07 -8.49 10.35
C CYS A 33 34.65 -8.84 11.73
N ALA A 34 33.83 -8.83 12.79
CA ALA A 34 34.25 -9.26 14.12
C ALA A 34 34.72 -10.72 14.14
N GLY A 35 33.96 -11.61 13.50
CA GLY A 35 34.32 -13.03 13.38
C GLY A 35 35.65 -13.25 12.67
N TYR A 36 35.93 -12.46 11.61
CA TYR A 36 37.22 -12.47 10.93
C TYR A 36 38.37 -12.07 11.87
N VAL A 37 38.22 -10.99 12.65
CA VAL A 37 39.28 -10.51 13.55
C VAL A 37 39.59 -11.55 14.63
N VAL A 38 38.55 -12.19 15.19
CA VAL A 38 38.71 -13.28 16.16
C VAL A 38 39.44 -14.47 15.54
N ALA A 39 39.06 -14.88 14.33
CA ALA A 39 39.72 -15.98 13.62
C ALA A 39 41.19 -15.67 13.30
N ALA A 40 41.49 -14.45 12.83
CA ALA A 40 42.85 -14.01 12.55
C ALA A 40 43.74 -14.08 13.81
N GLY A 41 43.21 -13.65 14.97
CA GLY A 41 43.91 -13.78 16.25
C GLY A 41 44.08 -15.24 16.70
N ALA A 42 43.06 -16.07 16.51
CA ALA A 42 43.10 -17.48 16.92
C ALA A 42 44.11 -18.31 16.10
N PHE A 43 44.18 -18.11 14.79
CA PHE A 43 45.01 -18.93 13.90
C PHE A 43 46.42 -18.37 13.66
N ALA A 44 46.59 -17.05 13.68
CA ALA A 44 47.86 -16.39 13.35
C ALA A 44 48.39 -15.49 14.49
N GLY A 45 47.76 -15.53 15.67
CA GLY A 45 48.22 -14.79 16.84
C GLY A 45 48.31 -13.28 16.60
N LEU A 46 49.34 -12.67 17.18
CA LEU A 46 49.59 -11.22 17.06
C LEU A 46 49.91 -10.79 15.63
N ASP A 47 50.55 -11.65 14.83
CA ASP A 47 50.92 -11.32 13.45
C ASP A 47 49.70 -11.25 12.54
N GLY A 48 48.71 -12.13 12.76
CA GLY A 48 47.42 -12.09 12.08
C GLY A 48 46.62 -10.82 12.37
N ILE A 49 46.63 -10.35 13.62
CA ILE A 49 45.92 -9.14 14.04
C ILE A 49 46.62 -7.88 13.52
N LYS A 50 47.96 -7.83 13.60
CA LYS A 50 48.75 -6.67 13.14
C LYS A 50 48.81 -6.52 11.62
N HIS A 51 48.38 -7.54 10.88
CA HIS A 51 48.35 -7.47 9.43
C HIS A 51 47.50 -6.26 8.95
N PRO A 52 47.97 -5.44 7.99
CA PRO A 52 47.27 -4.21 7.60
C PRO A 52 45.79 -4.41 7.22
N PHE A 53 45.48 -5.53 6.56
CA PHE A 53 44.09 -5.88 6.25
C PHE A 53 43.25 -6.12 7.50
N SER A 54 43.79 -6.80 8.52
CA SER A 54 43.08 -7.06 9.77
C SER A 54 42.81 -5.78 10.55
N ILE A 55 43.73 -4.81 10.53
CA ILE A 55 43.52 -3.47 11.12
C ILE A 55 42.35 -2.75 10.44
N VAL A 56 42.24 -2.83 9.11
CA VAL A 56 41.10 -2.24 8.37
C VAL A 56 39.78 -2.92 8.76
N VAL A 57 39.76 -4.26 8.84
CA VAL A 57 38.55 -5.01 9.23
C VAL A 57 38.17 -4.73 10.68
N GLU A 58 39.15 -4.59 11.58
CA GLU A 58 38.93 -4.18 12.97
C GLU A 58 38.29 -2.79 13.05
N ALA A 59 38.82 -1.82 12.30
CA ALA A 59 38.24 -0.47 12.24
C ALA A 59 36.78 -0.49 11.74
N ILE A 60 36.48 -1.26 10.68
CA ILE A 60 35.11 -1.46 10.20
C ILE A 60 34.23 -2.08 11.29
N THR A 61 34.74 -3.07 12.01
CA THR A 61 34.03 -3.72 13.12
C THR A 61 33.64 -2.72 14.21
N VAL A 62 34.59 -1.88 14.65
CA VAL A 62 34.35 -0.84 15.65
C VAL A 62 33.31 0.18 15.15
N ILE A 63 33.42 0.62 13.90
CA ILE A 63 32.48 1.57 13.30
C ILE A 63 31.06 1.00 13.22
N GLU A 64 30.89 -0.24 12.76
CA GLU A 64 29.58 -0.92 12.71
C GLU A 64 29.02 -1.18 14.12
N LEU A 65 29.87 -1.49 15.10
CA LEU A 65 29.45 -1.66 16.49
C LEU A 65 28.93 -0.35 17.08
N LEU A 66 29.66 0.76 16.88
CA LEU A 66 29.22 2.09 17.31
C LEU A 66 27.92 2.50 16.59
N TRP A 67 27.81 2.22 15.30
CA TRP A 67 26.57 2.43 14.55
C TRP A 67 25.39 1.63 15.13
N TYR A 68 25.61 0.36 15.46
CA TYR A 68 24.58 -0.48 16.07
C TYR A 68 24.15 0.05 17.44
N VAL A 69 25.10 0.25 18.35
CA VAL A 69 24.83 0.58 19.75
C VAL A 69 24.40 2.04 19.93
N CYS A 70 25.15 2.98 19.34
CA CYS A 70 24.96 4.41 19.58
C CYS A 70 23.90 5.03 18.67
N TRP A 71 23.60 4.44 17.50
CA TRP A 71 22.62 4.98 16.57
C TRP A 71 21.38 4.10 16.40
N TYR A 72 21.56 2.85 15.98
CA TYR A 72 20.42 1.98 15.66
C TYR A 72 19.55 1.65 16.87
N LEU A 73 20.12 1.33 18.04
CA LEU A 73 19.31 1.01 19.22
C LEU A 73 18.44 2.20 19.70
N PRO A 74 18.97 3.43 19.87
CA PRO A 74 18.13 4.60 20.15
C PRO A 74 17.10 4.89 19.06
N TYR A 75 17.49 4.76 17.79
CA TYR A 75 16.59 4.99 16.66
C TYR A 75 15.45 3.98 16.63
N ARG A 76 15.73 2.68 16.83
CA ARG A 76 14.73 1.62 16.96
C ARG A 76 13.74 1.96 18.07
N HIS A 77 14.23 2.35 19.25
CA HIS A 77 13.36 2.73 20.37
C HIS A 77 12.45 3.91 20.01
N LYS A 78 12.97 4.93 19.33
CA LYS A 78 12.15 6.06 18.84
C LYS A 78 11.05 5.59 17.87
N LEU A 79 11.38 4.74 16.92
CA LEU A 79 10.44 4.26 15.90
C LEU A 79 9.35 3.33 16.46
N GLN A 80 9.50 2.77 17.67
CA GLN A 80 8.44 1.96 18.28
C GLN A 80 7.22 2.79 18.70
N ARG A 81 7.39 4.10 18.93
CA ARG A 81 6.31 4.97 19.43
C ARG A 81 5.15 5.06 18.44
N CYS A 82 3.92 4.97 18.96
CA CYS A 82 2.69 5.24 18.22
C CYS A 82 2.14 6.65 18.43
N THR A 83 2.88 7.48 19.17
CA THR A 83 2.56 8.87 19.47
C THR A 83 3.64 9.82 18.96
N THR A 84 3.25 11.06 18.75
CA THR A 84 4.15 12.20 18.54
C THR A 84 4.88 12.57 19.84
N GLU A 85 5.84 13.49 19.74
CA GLU A 85 6.64 13.94 20.90
C GLU A 85 5.79 14.68 21.95
N ASP A 86 4.67 15.29 21.55
CA ASP A 86 3.65 15.92 22.40
C ASP A 86 2.56 14.94 22.89
N GLY A 87 2.68 13.65 22.58
CA GLY A 87 1.79 12.60 23.09
C GLY A 87 0.52 12.35 22.29
N ALA A 88 0.29 13.07 21.18
CA ALA A 88 -0.85 12.81 20.29
C ALA A 88 -0.64 11.51 19.49
N MET A 89 -1.73 10.81 19.18
CA MET A 89 -1.66 9.60 18.35
C MET A 89 -1.20 9.94 16.92
N LEU A 90 -0.38 9.07 16.33
CA LEU A 90 0.06 9.21 14.93
C LEU A 90 -1.04 8.87 13.92
N GLN A 91 -2.03 8.10 14.35
CA GLN A 91 -3.21 7.75 13.56
C GLN A 91 -4.22 8.92 13.54
N PRO A 92 -5.12 8.97 12.54
CA PRO A 92 -6.10 10.04 12.45
C PRO A 92 -7.06 10.03 13.66
N PRO A 93 -7.90 11.07 13.81
CA PRO A 93 -8.98 11.04 14.79
C PRO A 93 -9.90 9.81 14.59
N PRO A 94 -10.42 9.21 15.67
CA PRO A 94 -11.37 8.10 15.58
C PRO A 94 -12.65 8.51 14.84
N LEU A 95 -13.23 7.55 14.13
CA LEU A 95 -14.53 7.69 13.45
C LEU A 95 -15.68 7.79 14.47
N SER A 96 -16.82 8.38 14.10
CA SER A 96 -18.07 8.27 14.86
C SER A 96 -18.63 6.84 14.81
N ARG A 97 -19.58 6.50 15.68
CA ARG A 97 -20.25 5.18 15.65
C ARG A 97 -20.93 4.92 14.31
N GLU A 98 -21.61 5.92 13.77
CA GLU A 98 -22.31 5.82 12.49
C GLU A 98 -21.32 5.61 11.33
N GLU A 99 -20.20 6.34 11.35
CA GLU A 99 -19.13 6.18 10.36
C GLU A 99 -18.46 4.82 10.44
N ARG A 100 -18.16 4.32 11.66
CA ARG A 100 -17.62 2.97 11.88
C ARG A 100 -18.57 1.89 11.34
N SER A 101 -19.86 2.01 11.64
CA SER A 101 -20.87 1.05 11.19
C SER A 101 -20.97 1.02 9.66
N ALA A 102 -21.05 2.19 9.01
CA ALA A 102 -21.06 2.28 7.56
C ALA A 102 -19.78 1.72 6.91
N PHE A 103 -18.62 2.04 7.49
CA PHE A 103 -17.33 1.55 7.03
C PHE A 103 -17.22 0.03 7.15
N PHE A 104 -17.61 -0.53 8.30
CA PHE A 104 -17.58 -1.97 8.55
C PHE A 104 -18.54 -2.73 7.64
N CYS A 105 -19.79 -2.25 7.48
CA CYS A 105 -20.75 -2.82 6.52
C CYS A 105 -20.18 -2.90 5.10
N LYS A 106 -19.53 -1.82 4.65
CA LYS A 106 -18.91 -1.76 3.31
C LYS A 106 -17.72 -2.71 3.18
N CYS A 107 -16.89 -2.83 4.22
CA CYS A 107 -15.79 -3.80 4.21
C CYS A 107 -16.36 -5.22 4.17
N LEU A 108 -17.30 -5.53 5.04
CA LEU A 108 -17.89 -6.85 5.16
C LEU A 108 -18.56 -7.29 3.85
N SER A 109 -19.22 -6.40 3.11
CA SER A 109 -19.83 -6.75 1.80
C SER A 109 -18.82 -7.16 0.73
N LEU A 110 -17.56 -6.76 0.87
CA LEU A 110 -16.47 -7.04 -0.07
C LEU A 110 -15.50 -8.13 0.42
N VAL A 111 -15.82 -8.84 1.50
CA VAL A 111 -15.07 -10.03 1.91
C VAL A 111 -15.52 -11.24 1.08
N PRO A 112 -14.64 -11.84 0.25
CA PRO A 112 -15.02 -12.97 -0.60
C PRO A 112 -15.09 -14.29 0.19
N ASP A 113 -14.20 -14.46 1.16
CA ASP A 113 -14.16 -15.63 2.04
C ASP A 113 -13.90 -15.18 3.48
N MET A 114 -14.90 -15.38 4.34
CA MET A 114 -14.85 -14.96 5.73
C MET A 114 -13.88 -15.80 6.56
N GLU A 115 -13.69 -17.08 6.23
CA GLU A 115 -12.76 -17.93 6.97
C GLU A 115 -11.32 -17.44 6.80
N THR A 116 -10.87 -17.32 5.53
CA THR A 116 -9.53 -16.80 5.23
C THR A 116 -9.35 -15.38 5.74
N PHE A 117 -10.40 -14.54 5.67
CA PHE A 117 -10.37 -13.18 6.19
C PHE A 117 -10.03 -13.15 7.69
N VAL A 118 -10.79 -13.89 8.50
CA VAL A 118 -10.58 -13.93 9.95
C VAL A 118 -9.22 -14.54 10.27
N ARG A 119 -8.87 -15.68 9.66
CA ARG A 119 -7.60 -16.38 9.91
C ARG A 119 -6.39 -15.49 9.61
N LYS A 120 -6.33 -14.87 8.43
CA LYS A 120 -5.17 -14.06 8.05
C LYS A 120 -5.04 -12.78 8.88
N TRP A 121 -6.13 -12.21 9.39
CA TRP A 121 -6.08 -11.08 10.33
C TRP A 121 -5.55 -11.45 11.72
N VAL A 122 -5.49 -12.74 12.05
CA VAL A 122 -4.81 -13.27 13.25
C VAL A 122 -3.58 -14.11 12.89
N GLU A 123 -2.75 -13.57 11.99
CA GLU A 123 -1.47 -14.16 11.55
C GLU A 123 -1.60 -15.55 10.88
N ASN A 124 -2.73 -15.79 10.23
CA ASN A 124 -3.05 -17.05 9.55
C ASN A 124 -3.15 -18.26 10.50
N ALA A 125 -3.58 -18.02 11.74
CA ALA A 125 -3.77 -19.06 12.74
C ALA A 125 -4.82 -20.11 12.33
N HIS A 126 -4.79 -21.25 13.02
CA HIS A 126 -5.83 -22.27 12.92
C HIS A 126 -7.12 -21.75 13.57
N LEU A 127 -8.29 -22.12 13.03
CA LEU A 127 -9.59 -21.64 13.53
C LEU A 127 -9.81 -21.93 15.02
N ASP A 128 -9.26 -23.05 15.50
CA ASP A 128 -9.35 -23.42 16.91
C ASP A 128 -8.55 -22.52 17.85
N ASP A 129 -7.62 -21.71 17.35
CA ASP A 129 -6.87 -20.73 18.15
C ASP A 129 -7.51 -19.34 18.12
N ILE A 130 -8.58 -19.18 17.33
CA ILE A 130 -9.31 -17.93 17.19
C ILE A 130 -10.52 -17.95 18.11
N ARG A 131 -10.62 -16.92 18.95
CA ARG A 131 -11.76 -16.70 19.83
C ARG A 131 -12.25 -15.26 19.74
N ARG A 132 -13.40 -15.02 20.35
CA ARG A 132 -14.10 -13.73 20.31
C ARG A 132 -13.22 -12.56 20.75
N ASP A 133 -12.38 -12.76 21.76
CA ASP A 133 -11.50 -11.69 22.27
C ASP A 133 -10.39 -11.30 21.27
N ASN A 134 -9.91 -12.25 20.46
CA ASN A 134 -8.94 -11.96 19.40
C ASN A 134 -9.57 -11.07 18.31
N VAL A 135 -10.84 -11.32 17.99
CA VAL A 135 -11.60 -10.50 17.02
C VAL A 135 -11.90 -9.10 17.59
N LYS A 136 -12.18 -9.00 18.90
CA LYS A 136 -12.33 -7.69 19.57
C LYS A 136 -11.05 -6.88 19.51
N ASP A 137 -9.89 -7.49 19.76
CA ASP A 137 -8.59 -6.82 19.63
C ASP A 137 -8.37 -6.25 18.22
N TRP A 138 -8.77 -7.01 17.19
CA TRP A 138 -8.70 -6.55 15.80
C TRP A 138 -9.68 -5.40 15.53
N LEU A 139 -10.93 -5.50 15.97
CA LEU A 139 -11.95 -4.45 15.79
C LEU A 139 -11.57 -3.14 16.50
N LEU A 140 -11.04 -3.23 17.72
CA LEU A 140 -10.57 -2.09 18.50
C LEU A 140 -9.48 -1.30 17.78
N TRP A 141 -8.52 -2.01 17.16
CA TRP A 141 -7.53 -1.36 16.31
C TRP A 141 -8.15 -0.83 15.02
N GLY A 142 -8.88 -1.68 14.30
CA GLY A 142 -9.26 -1.43 12.94
C GLY A 142 -10.38 -0.41 12.75
N LEU A 143 -11.30 -0.31 13.70
CA LEU A 143 -12.45 0.59 13.64
C LEU A 143 -12.41 1.70 14.69
N PHE A 144 -11.88 1.43 15.88
CA PHE A 144 -11.93 2.38 17.01
C PHE A 144 -10.63 3.16 17.23
N ASP A 145 -9.53 2.79 16.58
CA ASP A 145 -8.20 3.36 16.82
C ASP A 145 -7.85 3.36 18.32
N ARG A 146 -8.12 2.24 19.00
CA ARG A 146 -7.93 2.11 20.45
C ARG A 146 -7.10 0.89 20.83
N GLN A 147 -6.29 1.07 21.88
CA GLN A 147 -5.58 -0.01 22.57
C GLN A 147 -6.26 -0.37 23.90
N GLY A 148 -5.86 -1.52 24.45
CA GLY A 148 -6.36 -2.01 25.74
C GLY A 148 -7.63 -2.85 25.62
N PRO A 149 -8.18 -3.30 26.75
CA PRO A 149 -9.34 -4.20 26.76
C PRO A 149 -10.62 -3.48 26.30
N PRO A 150 -11.65 -4.21 25.83
CA PRO A 150 -13.00 -3.68 25.63
C PRO A 150 -13.51 -2.96 26.89
N GLY A 151 -14.15 -1.80 26.70
CA GLY A 151 -14.73 -0.98 27.76
C GLY A 151 -16.16 -0.59 27.39
N ASP A 152 -16.44 0.71 27.38
CA ASP A 152 -17.75 1.27 26.99
C ASP A 152 -18.14 0.95 25.53
N ASP A 153 -17.16 0.57 24.70
CA ASP A 153 -17.34 0.14 23.32
C ASP A 153 -17.73 -1.33 23.16
N ASN A 154 -17.78 -2.12 24.24
CA ASN A 154 -18.00 -3.55 24.16
C ASN A 154 -19.34 -3.91 23.53
N GLU A 155 -20.41 -3.16 23.78
CA GLU A 155 -21.71 -3.40 23.14
C GLU A 155 -21.65 -3.23 21.61
N GLU A 156 -20.95 -2.21 21.13
CA GLU A 156 -20.76 -1.94 19.70
C GLU A 156 -19.82 -2.99 19.05
N LEU A 157 -18.76 -3.40 19.75
CA LEU A 157 -17.90 -4.50 19.28
C LEU A 157 -18.71 -5.80 19.10
N GLU A 158 -19.59 -6.10 20.04
CA GLU A 158 -20.47 -7.27 19.98
C GLU A 158 -21.47 -7.19 18.81
N GLU A 159 -21.93 -6.00 18.44
CA GLU A 159 -22.74 -5.79 17.22
C GLU A 159 -21.96 -6.17 15.95
N TYR A 160 -20.71 -5.68 15.81
CA TYR A 160 -19.89 -6.01 14.65
C TYR A 160 -19.52 -7.49 14.56
N ILE A 161 -19.29 -8.14 15.70
CA ILE A 161 -19.01 -9.57 15.73
C ILE A 161 -20.26 -10.35 15.28
N ARG A 162 -21.46 -10.00 15.75
CA ARG A 162 -22.70 -10.66 15.29
C ARG A 162 -22.89 -10.55 13.78
N MET A 163 -22.61 -9.39 13.20
CA MET A 163 -22.66 -9.21 11.74
C MET A 163 -21.63 -10.09 11.02
N ALA A 164 -20.43 -10.22 11.57
CA ALA A 164 -19.40 -11.10 11.03
C ALA A 164 -19.81 -12.58 11.13
N GLU A 165 -20.36 -13.01 12.27
CA GLU A 165 -20.87 -14.38 12.51
C GLU A 165 -22.02 -14.74 11.57
N GLU A 166 -22.93 -13.79 11.32
CA GLU A 166 -24.03 -13.97 10.35
C GLU A 166 -23.50 -14.26 8.94
N LYS A 167 -22.44 -13.55 8.51
CA LYS A 167 -21.80 -13.81 7.21
C LYS A 167 -20.93 -15.07 7.21
N LEU A 168 -20.30 -15.39 8.33
CA LEU A 168 -19.46 -16.57 8.51
C LEU A 168 -20.30 -17.85 8.49
N GLY A 169 -21.53 -17.80 9.01
CA GLY A 169 -22.43 -18.95 9.12
C GLY A 169 -22.21 -19.81 10.36
N TRP A 170 -21.32 -19.40 11.27
CA TRP A 170 -21.13 -20.02 12.58
C TRP A 170 -20.70 -19.00 13.64
N GLU A 171 -20.89 -19.36 14.91
CA GLU A 171 -20.48 -18.54 16.05
C GLU A 171 -18.99 -18.73 16.36
N ILE A 172 -18.30 -17.61 16.60
CA ILE A 172 -16.91 -17.61 17.05
C ILE A 172 -16.87 -18.01 18.52
N LYS A 173 -16.09 -19.04 18.83
CA LYS A 173 -15.91 -19.58 20.19
C LYS A 173 -15.55 -18.46 21.18
N LYS A 174 -16.20 -18.48 22.35
CA LYS A 174 -16.03 -17.48 23.42
C LYS A 174 -14.65 -17.55 24.07
N GLY A 175 -14.24 -16.45 24.70
CA GLY A 175 -13.01 -16.32 25.47
C GLY A 175 -11.82 -15.82 24.64
N ARG A 176 -10.62 -16.09 25.16
CA ARG A 176 -9.32 -15.74 24.55
C ARG A 176 -8.69 -16.99 23.93
N GLY A 177 -8.28 -16.88 22.67
CA GLY A 177 -7.49 -17.90 22.00
C GLY A 177 -6.01 -17.53 21.98
N GLU A 178 -5.16 -18.49 21.61
CA GLU A 178 -3.69 -18.36 21.58
C GLU A 178 -3.19 -17.44 20.44
N ALA A 179 -4.01 -17.20 19.42
CA ALA A 179 -3.62 -16.37 18.27
C ALA A 179 -3.58 -14.86 18.60
N ASN A 180 -2.70 -14.12 17.93
CA ASN A 180 -2.64 -12.66 18.06
C ASN A 180 -3.24 -11.98 16.84
N ALA A 181 -4.15 -11.03 17.08
CA ALA A 181 -4.65 -10.16 16.03
C ALA A 181 -3.55 -9.21 15.54
N ILE A 182 -3.46 -9.07 14.22
CA ILE A 182 -2.59 -8.07 13.60
C ILE A 182 -3.20 -6.70 13.86
N ARG A 183 -2.49 -5.86 14.61
CA ARG A 183 -2.85 -4.48 14.90
C ARG A 183 -1.71 -3.57 14.48
N ILE A 184 -1.56 -3.40 13.18
CA ILE A 184 -0.35 -2.82 12.54
C ILE A 184 0.11 -1.52 13.22
N SER A 185 -0.85 -0.66 13.58
CA SER A 185 -0.60 0.66 14.19
C SER A 185 -0.05 0.61 15.62
N TYR A 186 -0.23 -0.52 16.32
CA TYR A 186 0.08 -0.68 17.75
C TYR A 186 1.10 -1.78 18.04
N ASP A 187 1.11 -2.84 17.23
CA ASP A 187 2.08 -3.91 17.37
C ASP A 187 3.52 -3.39 17.23
N GLU A 188 4.49 -4.18 17.69
CA GLU A 188 5.90 -3.87 17.50
C GLU A 188 6.20 -3.57 16.03
N VAL A 189 6.92 -2.48 15.78
CA VAL A 189 7.44 -2.19 14.44
C VAL A 189 8.50 -3.23 14.10
N LEU A 190 8.11 -4.15 13.22
CA LEU A 190 8.92 -5.27 12.79
C LEU A 190 10.06 -4.83 11.86
N MET A 191 11.22 -4.47 12.43
CA MET A 191 12.38 -3.99 11.67
C MET A 191 13.66 -4.75 11.99
N HIS A 192 14.57 -4.81 11.02
CA HIS A 192 15.91 -5.35 11.18
C HIS A 192 16.95 -4.22 11.26
N HIS A 193 18.08 -4.52 11.89
CA HIS A 193 19.25 -3.65 11.79
C HIS A 193 19.72 -3.56 10.32
N ARG A 194 20.14 -2.36 9.94
CA ARG A 194 20.78 -2.08 8.67
C ARG A 194 22.17 -1.53 8.92
N THR A 195 23.16 -2.26 8.44
CA THR A 195 24.58 -1.93 8.54
C THR A 195 24.92 -0.67 7.75
N LEU A 196 26.07 -0.05 8.03
CA LEU A 196 26.57 1.05 7.20
C LEU A 196 26.87 0.58 5.78
N LEU A 197 27.26 -0.68 5.57
CA LEU A 197 27.38 -1.27 4.24
C LEU A 197 26.06 -1.20 3.44
N TYR A 198 24.92 -1.51 4.05
CA TYR A 198 23.61 -1.37 3.40
C TYR A 198 23.35 0.09 2.99
N TYR A 199 23.60 1.03 3.90
CA TYR A 199 23.41 2.44 3.62
C TYR A 199 24.39 2.97 2.57
N LEU A 200 25.61 2.44 2.49
CA LEU A 200 26.54 2.72 1.41
C LEU A 200 26.00 2.23 0.07
N PHE A 201 25.43 1.02 0.02
CA PHE A 201 24.75 0.51 -1.16
C PHE A 201 23.58 1.41 -1.58
N VAL A 202 22.74 1.84 -0.62
CA VAL A 202 21.62 2.75 -0.88
C VAL A 202 22.11 4.10 -1.42
N PHE A 203 23.23 4.62 -0.89
CA PHE A 203 23.85 5.85 -1.36
C PHE A 203 24.26 5.75 -2.83
N PHE A 204 24.92 4.67 -3.22
CA PHE A 204 25.35 4.46 -4.61
C PHE A 204 24.16 4.34 -5.57
N VAL A 205 23.17 3.51 -5.23
CA VAL A 205 21.99 3.30 -6.10
C VAL A 205 21.20 4.60 -6.30
N ASP A 206 20.96 5.38 -5.24
CA ASP A 206 20.28 6.67 -5.34
C ASP A 206 21.09 7.70 -6.12
N THR A 207 22.42 7.73 -5.93
CA THR A 207 23.28 8.67 -6.66
C THR A 207 23.24 8.36 -8.16
N LEU A 208 23.34 7.07 -8.54
CA LEU A 208 23.16 6.64 -9.92
C LEU A 208 21.75 6.95 -10.43
N GLY A 209 20.72 6.75 -9.60
CA GLY A 209 19.34 7.15 -9.86
C GLY A 209 19.21 8.62 -10.21
N ALA A 210 19.77 9.50 -9.38
CA ALA A 210 19.74 10.95 -9.54
C ALA A 210 20.52 11.40 -10.79
N LEU A 211 21.68 10.79 -11.06
CA LEU A 211 22.46 11.03 -12.28
C LEU A 211 21.68 10.59 -13.53
N GLY A 212 21.00 9.44 -13.47
CA GLY A 212 20.11 8.96 -14.53
C GLY A 212 18.97 9.93 -14.78
N MET A 213 18.29 10.39 -13.73
CA MET A 213 17.24 11.41 -13.84
C MET A 213 17.77 12.70 -14.48
N TRP A 214 18.94 13.18 -14.06
CA TRP A 214 19.58 14.35 -14.65
C TRP A 214 19.90 14.15 -16.15
N ALA A 215 20.47 13.00 -16.52
CA ALA A 215 20.75 12.65 -17.92
C ALA A 215 19.47 12.55 -18.77
N LEU A 216 18.33 12.21 -18.16
CA LEU A 216 17.02 12.18 -18.80
C LEU A 216 16.32 13.55 -18.88
N GLY A 217 16.98 14.62 -18.41
CA GLY A 217 16.49 16.00 -18.47
C GLY A 217 15.62 16.42 -17.28
N TYR A 218 15.68 15.69 -16.16
CA TYR A 218 14.96 16.04 -14.94
C TYR A 218 15.80 16.94 -14.03
N THR A 219 15.16 17.93 -13.45
CA THR A 219 15.73 18.83 -12.44
C THR A 219 15.23 18.43 -11.06
N PHE A 220 16.14 18.31 -10.10
CA PHE A 220 15.79 17.99 -8.70
C PHE A 220 15.43 19.25 -7.91
N TYR A 221 14.34 19.18 -7.16
CA TYR A 221 13.86 20.20 -6.24
C TYR A 221 14.00 19.67 -4.81
N ARG A 222 14.97 20.22 -4.07
CA ARG A 222 15.28 19.79 -2.70
C ARG A 222 14.30 20.37 -1.67
N THR A 223 14.21 19.73 -0.51
CA THR A 223 13.66 20.35 0.71
C THR A 223 14.61 21.42 1.27
N LYS A 224 14.25 22.06 2.40
CA LYS A 224 15.14 22.97 3.13
C LYS A 224 16.51 22.31 3.39
N ARG A 225 17.59 23.09 3.27
CA ARG A 225 18.96 22.57 3.52
C ARG A 225 19.16 22.08 4.95
N SER A 226 18.42 22.63 5.92
CA SER A 226 18.41 22.12 7.30
C SER A 226 17.93 20.67 7.41
N ASN A 227 17.18 20.16 6.44
CA ASN A 227 16.78 18.75 6.40
C ASN A 227 17.89 17.81 5.90
N PHE A 228 19.01 18.32 5.38
CA PHE A 228 20.11 17.50 4.86
C PHE A 228 20.60 16.48 5.90
N PHE A 229 20.83 16.92 7.14
CA PHE A 229 21.30 16.05 8.23
C PHE A 229 20.21 15.13 8.81
N ARG A 230 18.95 15.30 8.39
CA ARG A 230 17.83 14.45 8.81
C ARG A 230 17.60 13.27 7.87
N VAL A 231 18.33 13.21 6.75
CA VAL A 231 18.23 12.15 5.74
C VAL A 231 19.56 11.42 5.66
N PHE A 232 19.56 10.11 5.93
CA PHE A 232 20.74 9.26 5.80
C PHE A 232 20.42 8.04 4.91
N PRO A 233 21.25 7.70 3.91
CA PRO A 233 22.54 8.31 3.57
C PRO A 233 22.39 9.75 3.06
N PHE A 234 23.38 10.58 3.37
CA PHE A 234 23.35 11.99 2.96
C PHE A 234 23.28 12.13 1.44
N ARG A 235 22.43 13.03 0.96
CA ARG A 235 22.20 13.24 -0.47
C ARG A 235 22.89 14.51 -0.91
N ILE A 236 23.91 14.39 -1.74
CA ILE A 236 24.66 15.53 -2.29
C ILE A 236 23.69 16.53 -2.97
N SER A 237 22.69 16.01 -3.69
CA SER A 237 21.63 16.81 -4.32
C SER A 237 20.78 17.59 -3.30
N GLY A 238 20.55 17.05 -2.11
CA GLY A 238 19.82 17.72 -1.03
C GLY A 238 20.51 18.97 -0.48
N LEU A 239 21.84 19.07 -0.65
CA LEU A 239 22.62 20.24 -0.23
C LEU A 239 22.86 21.22 -1.38
N LEU A 240 23.29 20.69 -2.53
CA LEU A 240 23.81 21.47 -3.64
C LEU A 240 22.76 21.90 -4.66
N ALA A 241 21.61 21.23 -4.76
CA ALA A 241 20.60 21.58 -5.76
C ALA A 241 20.11 23.03 -5.56
N PRO A 242 20.09 23.84 -6.63
CA PRO A 242 19.74 25.25 -6.54
C PRO A 242 18.24 25.46 -6.34
N LYS A 243 17.41 24.56 -6.88
CA LYS A 243 15.95 24.64 -6.84
C LYS A 243 15.41 24.04 -5.55
N GLU A 244 14.44 24.72 -4.95
CA GLU A 244 13.80 24.32 -3.70
C GLU A 244 12.32 24.02 -3.95
N SER A 245 11.84 22.91 -3.38
CA SER A 245 10.44 22.47 -3.44
C SER A 245 9.52 23.44 -2.70
N ALA A 246 8.33 23.70 -3.25
CA ALA A 246 7.28 24.44 -2.56
C ALA A 246 6.81 23.71 -1.28
N ALA A 247 6.89 22.38 -1.25
CA ALA A 247 6.68 21.55 -0.07
C ALA A 247 7.97 21.43 0.77
N ARG A 248 8.49 22.59 1.17
CA ARG A 248 9.86 22.82 1.69
C ARG A 248 10.29 21.87 2.80
N ASP A 249 9.35 21.45 3.66
CA ASP A 249 9.65 20.73 4.90
C ASP A 249 9.72 19.22 4.76
N HIS A 250 9.04 18.61 3.80
CA HIS A 250 8.84 17.17 3.82
C HIS A 250 8.73 16.48 2.45
N MET A 251 8.80 17.21 1.33
CA MET A 251 8.67 16.57 0.01
C MET A 251 9.61 17.17 -1.03
N SER A 252 10.60 16.37 -1.44
CA SER A 252 11.40 16.61 -2.64
C SER A 252 10.72 16.00 -3.87
N TYR A 253 11.10 16.48 -5.05
CA TYR A 253 10.62 15.92 -6.31
C TYR A 253 11.61 16.18 -7.43
N TYR A 254 11.44 15.43 -8.52
CA TYR A 254 12.10 15.70 -9.80
C TYR A 254 11.09 16.25 -10.78
N VAL A 255 11.50 17.18 -11.64
CA VAL A 255 10.63 17.68 -12.71
C VAL A 255 11.35 17.76 -14.03
N ARG A 256 10.67 17.30 -15.09
CA ARG A 256 11.01 17.65 -16.48
C ARG A 256 9.98 18.67 -16.99
N PRO A 257 10.40 19.83 -17.51
CA PRO A 257 9.48 20.85 -18.01
C PRO A 257 8.56 20.32 -19.11
N HIS A 258 7.32 20.80 -19.14
CA HIS A 258 6.35 20.46 -20.18
C HIS A 258 6.46 21.41 -21.38
N LYS A 259 6.64 20.85 -22.58
CA LYS A 259 6.73 21.62 -23.84
C LYS A 259 5.67 21.23 -24.87
N SER A 260 5.13 20.02 -24.76
CA SER A 260 4.12 19.52 -25.70
C SER A 260 2.83 20.36 -25.62
N THR A 261 2.25 20.68 -26.77
CA THR A 261 0.94 21.33 -26.85
C THR A 261 -0.22 20.32 -26.93
N THR A 262 0.05 19.12 -27.45
CA THR A 262 -0.95 18.07 -27.75
C THR A 262 -1.14 17.04 -26.64
N LYS A 263 -0.18 16.94 -25.72
CA LYS A 263 -0.20 16.02 -24.58
C LYS A 263 -0.24 16.77 -23.26
N ARG A 264 -0.70 16.09 -22.22
CA ARG A 264 -0.72 16.51 -20.82
C ARG A 264 0.55 16.11 -20.10
N PRO A 265 1.02 16.89 -19.12
CA PRO A 265 2.06 16.45 -18.20
C PRO A 265 1.61 15.29 -17.30
N ILE A 266 2.59 14.64 -16.68
CA ILE A 266 2.41 13.48 -15.80
C ILE A 266 2.75 13.86 -14.36
N LEU A 267 1.90 13.48 -13.41
CA LEU A 267 2.23 13.42 -11.99
C LEU A 267 2.50 11.96 -11.62
N PHE A 268 3.75 11.63 -11.30
CA PHE A 268 4.18 10.28 -10.98
C PHE A 268 4.48 10.11 -9.48
N ILE A 269 3.98 9.04 -8.87
CA ILE A 269 4.20 8.67 -7.47
C ILE A 269 4.70 7.22 -7.41
N HIS A 270 5.91 7.02 -6.90
CA HIS A 270 6.57 5.71 -6.87
C HIS A 270 6.11 4.82 -5.69
N GLY A 271 6.36 3.52 -5.83
CA GLY A 271 6.18 2.53 -4.77
C GLY A 271 7.36 2.44 -3.78
N ILE A 272 7.27 1.54 -2.80
CA ILE A 272 8.40 1.21 -1.91
C ILE A 272 9.60 0.73 -2.74
N GLY A 273 10.82 1.10 -2.32
CA GLY A 273 12.05 0.55 -2.88
C GLY A 273 13.21 1.53 -2.85
N MET A 274 13.88 1.76 -3.98
CA MET A 274 15.10 2.58 -4.06
C MET A 274 14.85 3.98 -4.65
N GLY A 275 13.73 4.59 -4.27
CA GLY A 275 13.30 5.88 -4.81
C GLY A 275 13.08 5.85 -6.32
N VAL A 276 13.53 6.89 -7.02
CA VAL A 276 13.34 7.03 -8.48
C VAL A 276 14.21 6.07 -9.31
N ALA A 277 15.27 5.51 -8.72
CA ALA A 277 16.23 4.67 -9.45
C ALA A 277 15.57 3.43 -10.09
N GLN A 278 14.59 2.83 -9.41
CA GLN A 278 13.90 1.62 -9.90
C GLN A 278 12.98 1.88 -11.11
N ASN A 279 12.63 3.13 -11.38
CA ASN A 279 11.70 3.52 -12.44
C ASN A 279 12.39 4.24 -13.62
N LEU A 280 13.73 4.26 -13.65
CA LEU A 280 14.50 4.94 -14.71
C LEU A 280 14.15 4.45 -16.12
N MET A 281 13.91 3.15 -16.30
CA MET A 281 13.52 2.59 -17.60
C MET A 281 12.20 3.19 -18.08
N TYR A 282 11.22 3.28 -17.19
CA TYR A 282 9.95 3.95 -17.49
C TYR A 282 10.14 5.44 -17.78
N PHE A 283 10.89 6.19 -16.97
CA PHE A 283 11.11 7.62 -17.22
C PHE A 283 11.84 7.89 -18.54
N ASN A 284 12.71 6.99 -18.99
CA ASN A 284 13.34 7.09 -20.30
C ASN A 284 12.37 6.90 -21.46
N SER A 285 11.32 6.07 -21.28
CA SER A 285 10.30 5.80 -22.30
C SER A 285 9.35 6.98 -22.56
N ILE A 286 9.25 7.92 -21.61
CA ILE A 286 8.33 9.07 -21.74
C ILE A 286 8.91 10.07 -22.75
N PRO A 287 8.13 10.52 -23.76
CA PRO A 287 8.55 11.53 -24.74
C PRO A 287 9.14 12.78 -24.08
N LYS A 288 10.27 13.29 -24.61
CA LYS A 288 11.09 14.31 -23.95
C LYS A 288 10.40 15.69 -23.83
N ASP A 289 9.39 15.94 -24.64
CA ASP A 289 8.53 17.14 -24.64
C ASP A 289 7.35 17.05 -23.64
N VAL A 290 7.03 15.85 -23.16
CA VAL A 290 6.05 15.64 -22.08
C VAL A 290 6.70 15.94 -20.74
N GLY A 291 6.07 16.85 -19.99
CA GLY A 291 6.53 17.24 -18.67
C GLY A 291 6.11 16.21 -17.64
N VAL A 292 6.93 16.04 -16.61
CA VAL A 292 6.72 15.01 -15.60
C VAL A 292 7.16 15.56 -14.26
N VAL A 293 6.26 15.55 -13.27
CA VAL A 293 6.58 15.73 -11.86
C VAL A 293 6.66 14.36 -11.21
N VAL A 294 7.81 14.01 -10.64
CA VAL A 294 8.04 12.75 -9.93
C VAL A 294 8.15 13.07 -8.44
N ILE A 295 7.09 12.76 -7.69
CA ILE A 295 7.07 12.92 -6.24
C ILE A 295 7.97 11.86 -5.61
N GLU A 296 8.86 12.29 -4.72
CA GLU A 296 9.78 11.40 -4.04
C GLU A 296 9.41 11.25 -2.55
N LEU A 297 9.04 10.04 -2.17
CA LEU A 297 8.67 9.67 -0.82
C LEU A 297 9.87 9.00 -0.14
N LEU A 298 10.72 9.80 0.51
CA LEU A 298 11.92 9.31 1.21
C LEU A 298 11.67 8.22 2.26
N PRO A 299 10.58 8.26 3.07
CA PRO A 299 10.33 7.25 4.11
C PRO A 299 10.10 5.84 3.58
N ILE A 300 9.79 5.70 2.29
CA ILE A 300 9.60 4.41 1.61
C ILE A 300 10.75 4.07 0.65
N SER A 301 11.84 4.83 0.70
CA SER A 301 12.96 4.74 -0.25
C SER A 301 14.24 4.13 0.36
N ALA A 302 14.09 3.17 1.29
CA ALA A 302 15.19 2.46 1.95
C ALA A 302 16.21 3.37 2.69
N ARG A 303 15.71 4.45 3.30
CA ARG A 303 16.51 5.53 3.88
C ARG A 303 16.06 5.84 5.28
N ILE A 304 16.98 6.34 6.11
CA ILE A 304 16.62 7.06 7.33
C ILE A 304 16.16 8.45 6.91
N SER A 305 14.94 8.82 7.27
CA SER A 305 14.38 10.13 6.97
C SER A 305 13.41 10.58 8.06
N PRO A 306 12.95 11.84 8.04
CA PRO A 306 11.75 12.22 8.78
C PRO A 306 10.57 11.31 8.40
N PRO A 307 9.62 11.05 9.32
CA PRO A 307 8.42 10.26 9.03
C PRO A 307 7.58 10.82 7.88
N LEU A 308 6.86 9.95 7.18
CA LEU A 308 5.89 10.34 6.14
C LEU A 308 4.82 11.26 6.72
N CYS A 309 4.54 12.41 6.10
CA CYS A 309 3.51 13.33 6.60
C CYS A 309 2.08 12.75 6.52
N THR A 310 1.10 13.45 7.11
CA THR A 310 -0.31 13.00 7.08
C THR A 310 -0.89 13.05 5.67
N ALA A 311 -2.00 12.35 5.42
CA ALA A 311 -2.68 12.37 4.13
C ALA A 311 -3.04 13.79 3.65
N SER A 312 -3.52 14.63 4.57
CA SER A 312 -3.83 16.04 4.29
C SER A 312 -2.59 16.87 3.93
N GLN A 313 -1.50 16.71 4.68
CA GLN A 313 -0.22 17.40 4.40
C GLN A 313 0.40 16.94 3.07
N MET A 314 0.26 15.66 2.73
CA MET A 314 0.68 15.13 1.43
C MET A 314 -0.11 15.78 0.30
N ALA A 315 -1.44 15.85 0.41
CA ALA A 315 -2.28 16.47 -0.61
C ALA A 315 -1.97 17.95 -0.82
N GLU A 316 -1.79 18.72 0.26
CA GLU A 316 -1.39 20.13 0.16
C GLU A 316 0.01 20.32 -0.41
N SER A 317 0.95 19.42 -0.10
CA SER A 317 2.28 19.44 -0.69
C SER A 317 2.24 19.20 -2.19
N VAL A 318 1.45 18.22 -2.64
CA VAL A 318 1.28 17.96 -4.07
C VAL A 318 0.60 19.15 -4.75
N ALA A 319 -0.42 19.76 -4.14
CA ALA A 319 -1.03 20.98 -4.66
C ALA A 319 -0.01 22.11 -4.83
N ALA A 320 0.82 22.38 -3.82
CA ALA A 320 1.85 23.40 -3.87
C ALA A 320 2.93 23.12 -4.92
N ILE A 321 3.28 21.84 -5.13
CA ILE A 321 4.22 21.43 -6.19
C ILE A 321 3.60 21.63 -7.58
N LEU A 322 2.33 21.28 -7.77
CA LEU A 322 1.63 21.52 -9.04
C LEU A 322 1.52 23.02 -9.34
N ASP A 323 1.22 23.84 -8.33
CA ASP A 323 1.25 25.31 -8.42
C ASP A 323 2.64 25.82 -8.83
N GLN A 324 3.71 25.31 -8.20
CA GLN A 324 5.08 25.70 -8.50
C GLN A 324 5.49 25.38 -9.94
N GLN A 325 4.93 24.33 -10.52
CA GLN A 325 5.22 23.88 -11.88
C GLN A 325 4.22 24.39 -12.92
N GLY A 326 3.13 25.04 -12.51
CA GLY A 326 2.06 25.50 -13.39
C GLY A 326 1.32 24.34 -14.09
N PHE A 327 1.16 23.21 -13.40
CA PHE A 327 0.52 22.01 -13.96
C PHE A 327 -0.92 21.89 -13.44
N ASP A 328 -1.89 22.25 -14.29
CA ASP A 328 -3.33 22.30 -13.94
C ASP A 328 -4.18 21.20 -14.60
N ASP A 329 -3.57 20.41 -15.48
CA ASP A 329 -4.18 19.29 -16.19
C ASP A 329 -3.11 18.19 -16.30
N VAL A 330 -3.16 17.19 -15.41
CA VAL A 330 -2.16 16.12 -15.30
C VAL A 330 -2.79 14.73 -15.43
N VAL A 331 -1.99 13.78 -15.93
CA VAL A 331 -2.26 12.35 -15.76
C VAL A 331 -1.57 11.87 -14.48
N LEU A 332 -2.33 11.34 -13.53
CA LEU A 332 -1.79 10.72 -12.32
C LEU A 332 -1.32 9.30 -12.65
N VAL A 333 -0.06 8.99 -12.38
CA VAL A 333 0.50 7.65 -12.45
C VAL A 333 1.01 7.28 -11.08
N SER A 334 0.40 6.28 -10.44
CA SER A 334 0.83 5.81 -9.13
C SER A 334 1.07 4.31 -9.11
N GLN A 335 2.17 3.91 -8.48
CA GLN A 335 2.65 2.53 -8.46
C GLN A 335 2.70 2.00 -7.02
N SER A 336 2.19 0.79 -6.78
CA SER A 336 2.33 0.09 -5.49
C SER A 336 1.94 1.02 -4.34
N TYR A 337 2.80 1.20 -3.33
CA TYR A 337 2.58 2.12 -2.19
C TYR A 337 2.12 3.53 -2.61
N GLY A 338 2.62 4.06 -3.74
CA GLY A 338 2.20 5.36 -4.24
C GLY A 338 0.70 5.49 -4.49
N THR A 339 0.00 4.37 -4.71
CA THR A 339 -1.46 4.33 -4.89
C THR A 339 -2.23 4.68 -3.61
N PHE A 340 -1.63 4.57 -2.42
CA PHE A 340 -2.24 5.07 -1.18
C PHE A 340 -2.50 6.57 -1.22
N LEU A 341 -1.73 7.34 -2.01
CA LEU A 341 -1.94 8.77 -2.17
C LEU A 341 -3.10 9.08 -3.13
N THR A 342 -3.62 8.11 -3.89
CA THR A 342 -4.68 8.38 -4.87
C THR A 342 -5.96 8.87 -4.19
N THR A 343 -6.42 8.24 -3.10
CA THR A 343 -7.60 8.70 -2.35
C THR A 343 -7.48 10.13 -1.85
N PRO A 344 -6.45 10.52 -1.06
CA PRO A 344 -6.35 11.89 -0.57
C PRO A 344 -6.21 12.92 -1.70
N LEU A 345 -5.57 12.59 -2.82
CA LEU A 345 -5.46 13.51 -3.96
C LEU A 345 -6.79 13.68 -4.70
N LEU A 346 -7.59 12.61 -4.85
CA LEU A 346 -8.90 12.66 -5.49
C LEU A 346 -9.98 13.29 -4.60
N LEU A 347 -9.80 13.31 -3.28
CA LEU A 347 -10.66 14.02 -2.34
C LEU A 347 -10.24 15.48 -2.12
N SER A 348 -9.00 15.84 -2.46
CA SER A 348 -8.51 17.22 -2.29
C SER A 348 -9.18 18.17 -3.29
N PRO A 349 -9.82 19.26 -2.83
CA PRO A 349 -10.43 20.25 -3.72
C PRO A 349 -9.38 21.02 -4.54
N ARG A 350 -8.10 21.03 -4.14
CA ARG A 350 -7.02 21.71 -4.86
C ARG A 350 -6.37 20.85 -5.93
N VAL A 351 -6.33 19.53 -5.72
CA VAL A 351 -5.63 18.59 -6.60
C VAL A 351 -6.59 17.84 -7.52
N ALA A 352 -7.73 17.37 -7.00
CA ALA A 352 -8.67 16.57 -7.79
C ALA A 352 -9.09 17.25 -9.10
N PRO A 353 -9.38 18.57 -9.15
CA PRO A 353 -9.73 19.25 -10.40
C PRO A 353 -8.61 19.27 -11.45
N ARG A 354 -7.37 18.96 -11.06
CA ARG A 354 -6.20 18.95 -11.94
C ARG A 354 -5.87 17.55 -12.48
N ILE A 355 -6.49 16.50 -11.96
CA ILE A 355 -6.24 15.11 -12.39
C ILE A 355 -7.26 14.72 -13.46
N SER A 356 -6.80 14.57 -14.70
CA SER A 356 -7.63 14.23 -15.87
C SER A 356 -7.82 12.75 -16.07
N SER A 357 -6.85 11.94 -15.67
CA SER A 357 -6.91 10.48 -15.77
C SER A 357 -5.92 9.85 -14.79
N CYS A 358 -6.15 8.58 -14.45
CA CYS A 358 -5.31 7.81 -13.54
C CYS A 358 -4.77 6.55 -14.23
N VAL A 359 -3.50 6.23 -14.01
CA VAL A 359 -2.91 4.93 -14.32
C VAL A 359 -2.37 4.36 -13.01
N LEU A 360 -3.02 3.32 -12.51
CA LEU A 360 -2.68 2.69 -11.23
C LEU A 360 -1.98 1.36 -11.52
N ILE A 361 -0.76 1.20 -11.01
CA ILE A 361 0.09 0.06 -11.33
C ILE A 361 0.32 -0.76 -10.07
N ASP A 362 -0.10 -2.02 -10.09
CA ASP A 362 -0.13 -2.93 -8.95
C ASP A 362 -0.66 -2.25 -7.66
N PRO A 363 -1.88 -1.69 -7.70
CA PRO A 363 -2.42 -0.88 -6.61
C PRO A 363 -2.63 -1.68 -5.33
N VAL A 364 -2.02 -1.22 -4.24
CA VAL A 364 -2.22 -1.77 -2.89
C VAL A 364 -3.33 -1.05 -2.11
N ALA A 365 -3.87 0.04 -2.67
CA ALA A 365 -4.92 0.83 -2.03
C ALA A 365 -6.34 0.22 -2.17
N PHE A 366 -6.56 -0.67 -3.13
CA PHE A 366 -7.85 -1.36 -3.28
C PHE A 366 -7.99 -2.47 -2.26
N LEU A 367 -9.23 -2.66 -1.76
CA LEU A 367 -9.58 -3.75 -0.84
C LEU A 367 -8.65 -3.81 0.39
N LEU A 368 -8.16 -2.66 0.87
CA LEU A 368 -7.15 -2.57 1.93
C LEU A 368 -7.62 -3.14 3.29
N HIS A 369 -8.93 -3.33 3.47
CA HIS A 369 -9.52 -4.02 4.61
C HIS A 369 -9.32 -5.55 4.55
N LEU A 370 -9.04 -6.12 3.38
CA LEU A 370 -8.63 -7.50 3.25
C LEU A 370 -7.21 -7.67 3.81
N PRO A 371 -6.91 -8.82 4.43
CA PRO A 371 -5.65 -9.00 5.14
C PRO A 371 -4.45 -9.14 4.21
N ASP A 372 -4.63 -9.35 2.90
CA ASP A 372 -3.54 -9.71 1.98
C ASP A 372 -2.38 -8.71 2.02
N VAL A 373 -2.63 -7.42 1.84
CA VAL A 373 -1.56 -6.40 1.83
C VAL A 373 -0.82 -6.36 3.18
N ALA A 374 -1.59 -6.31 4.28
CA ALA A 374 -1.05 -6.25 5.63
C ALA A 374 -0.24 -7.51 5.98
N TYR A 375 -0.86 -8.68 5.85
CA TYR A 375 -0.28 -9.97 6.19
C TYR A 375 0.91 -10.29 5.28
N ASN A 376 0.74 -10.24 3.95
CA ASN A 376 1.77 -10.65 3.00
C ASN A 376 3.02 -9.78 3.08
N PHE A 377 2.87 -8.48 3.34
CA PHE A 377 4.01 -7.56 3.37
C PHE A 377 4.64 -7.43 4.75
N THR A 378 3.88 -7.52 5.85
CA THR A 378 4.41 -7.27 7.20
C THR A 378 4.64 -8.53 8.04
N ARG A 379 3.83 -9.60 7.86
CA ARG A 379 3.82 -10.78 8.75
C ARG A 379 4.31 -12.06 8.10
N ARG A 380 3.91 -12.31 6.85
CA ARG A 380 4.12 -13.59 6.18
C ARG A 380 5.61 -13.94 6.10
N PRO A 381 6.04 -15.10 6.63
CA PRO A 381 7.35 -15.65 6.34
C PRO A 381 7.47 -15.99 4.85
N PRO A 382 8.60 -15.72 4.20
CA PRO A 382 8.77 -16.05 2.79
C PRO A 382 8.76 -17.58 2.58
N GLY A 383 8.05 -18.05 1.55
CA GLY A 383 8.07 -19.46 1.17
C GLY A 383 9.43 -19.89 0.61
N ARG A 384 9.83 -21.15 0.85
CA ARG A 384 11.20 -21.68 0.58
C ARG A 384 11.77 -21.39 -0.82
N LEU A 385 10.95 -21.37 -1.86
CA LEU A 385 11.38 -21.15 -3.26
C LEU A 385 10.80 -19.87 -3.88
N GLU A 386 10.30 -18.96 -3.04
CA GLU A 386 9.58 -17.75 -3.44
C GLU A 386 10.50 -16.53 -3.39
N GLY A 387 11.29 -16.29 -4.45
CA GLY A 387 12.27 -15.21 -4.51
C GLY A 387 11.68 -13.81 -4.24
N ALA A 388 10.55 -13.50 -4.88
CA ALA A 388 9.85 -12.22 -4.67
C ALA A 388 9.43 -12.02 -3.20
N GLN A 389 8.99 -13.08 -2.52
CA GLN A 389 8.61 -12.99 -1.10
C GLN A 389 9.82 -12.73 -0.20
N HIS A 390 10.97 -13.35 -0.48
CA HIS A 390 12.21 -13.08 0.27
C HIS A 390 12.66 -11.63 0.09
N GLN A 391 12.57 -11.11 -1.12
CA GLN A 391 12.90 -9.71 -1.39
C GLN A 391 11.94 -8.75 -0.67
N MET A 392 10.63 -8.99 -0.76
CA MET A 392 9.64 -8.14 -0.07
C MET A 392 9.81 -8.22 1.45
N HIS A 393 10.08 -9.41 2.00
CA HIS A 393 10.40 -9.57 3.41
C HIS A 393 11.65 -8.76 3.78
N MET A 394 12.72 -8.84 2.99
CA MET A 394 13.91 -8.01 3.22
C MET A 394 13.52 -6.52 3.22
N VAL A 395 12.81 -6.03 2.20
CA VAL A 395 12.46 -4.60 2.07
C VAL A 395 11.54 -4.13 3.20
N ALA A 396 10.54 -4.91 3.57
CA ALA A 396 9.58 -4.58 4.63
C ALA A 396 10.23 -4.41 6.01
N ARG A 397 11.39 -5.04 6.25
CA ARG A 397 12.15 -4.95 7.51
C ARG A 397 13.12 -3.76 7.56
N ASP A 398 13.17 -2.91 6.54
CA ASP A 398 13.87 -1.61 6.64
C ASP A 398 13.22 -0.73 7.73
N PRO A 399 14.00 -0.08 8.62
CA PRO A 399 13.43 0.69 9.73
C PRO A 399 12.42 1.76 9.34
N SER A 400 12.68 2.53 8.28
CA SER A 400 11.81 3.66 7.89
C SER A 400 10.60 3.19 7.10
N ILE A 401 10.78 2.20 6.21
CA ILE A 401 9.66 1.56 5.51
C ILE A 401 8.73 0.90 6.54
N SER A 402 9.30 0.11 7.46
CA SER A 402 8.53 -0.56 8.51
C SER A 402 7.80 0.45 9.39
N HIS A 403 8.47 1.51 9.84
CA HIS A 403 7.82 2.57 10.62
C HIS A 403 6.68 3.23 9.84
N THR A 404 6.88 3.52 8.56
CA THR A 404 5.84 4.13 7.72
C THR A 404 4.59 3.25 7.67
N LEU A 405 4.76 1.95 7.41
CA LEU A 405 3.66 0.99 7.37
C LEU A 405 2.99 0.79 8.73
N HIS A 406 3.78 0.72 9.80
CA HIS A 406 3.31 0.41 11.15
C HIS A 406 2.80 1.61 11.92
N ARG A 407 3.08 2.85 11.50
CA ARG A 407 2.75 4.04 12.31
C ARG A 407 2.07 5.15 11.53
N ARG A 408 2.32 5.25 10.22
CA ARG A 408 1.87 6.38 9.39
C ARG A 408 0.77 5.99 8.40
N LEU A 409 0.72 4.73 7.98
CA LEU A 409 -0.36 4.23 7.15
C LEU A 409 -1.64 4.12 7.99
N SER A 410 -2.72 4.72 7.48
CA SER A 410 -4.07 4.54 8.02
C SER A 410 -4.96 4.03 6.91
N TRP A 411 -5.55 2.84 7.08
CA TRP A 411 -6.33 2.26 5.99
C TRP A 411 -7.56 3.08 5.62
N ARG A 412 -8.09 3.91 6.53
CA ARG A 412 -9.34 4.64 6.29
C ARG A 412 -9.11 5.90 5.45
N GLU A 413 -7.93 6.50 5.59
CA GLU A 413 -7.51 7.64 4.76
C GLU A 413 -7.01 7.22 3.38
N HIS A 414 -6.46 6.01 3.27
CA HIS A 414 -5.71 5.57 2.08
C HIS A 414 -6.41 4.47 1.26
N ILE A 415 -7.49 3.86 1.76
CA ILE A 415 -8.28 2.91 0.98
C ILE A 415 -8.87 3.61 -0.24
N LEU A 416 -8.66 3.02 -1.41
CA LEU A 416 -9.23 3.50 -2.66
C LEU A 416 -10.48 2.71 -2.98
N TRP A 417 -11.62 3.37 -2.83
CA TRP A 417 -12.91 2.82 -3.20
C TRP A 417 -13.14 2.97 -4.70
N ARG A 418 -13.61 1.90 -5.36
CA ARG A 418 -13.92 1.88 -6.79
C ARG A 418 -14.88 2.98 -7.19
N GLU A 419 -15.85 3.30 -6.33
CA GLU A 419 -16.86 4.32 -6.62
C GLU A 419 -16.23 5.71 -6.81
N LEU A 420 -15.09 6.00 -6.16
CA LEU A 420 -14.36 7.27 -6.32
C LEU A 420 -13.77 7.43 -7.73
N LEU A 421 -13.56 6.32 -8.44
CA LEU A 421 -13.06 6.30 -9.82
C LEU A 421 -14.19 6.28 -10.85
N LEU A 422 -15.40 5.87 -10.45
CA LEU A 422 -16.59 5.84 -11.29
C LEU A 422 -17.48 7.07 -11.10
N SER A 423 -17.36 7.77 -9.97
CA SER A 423 -18.17 8.93 -9.66
C SER A 423 -17.93 10.02 -10.70
N THR A 424 -19.00 10.45 -11.34
CA THR A 424 -18.97 11.63 -12.21
C THR A 424 -18.68 12.84 -11.34
N ALA A 425 -17.70 13.65 -11.74
CA ALA A 425 -17.38 14.88 -11.05
C ALA A 425 -18.63 15.77 -10.90
N PRO A 426 -18.69 16.65 -9.87
CA PRO A 426 -19.77 17.62 -9.75
C PRO A 426 -19.96 18.39 -11.07
N SER A 427 -21.17 18.88 -11.35
CA SER A 427 -21.46 19.66 -12.57
C SER A 427 -20.59 20.92 -12.74
N THR A 428 -19.96 21.38 -11.65
CA THR A 428 -19.03 22.52 -11.62
C THR A 428 -17.56 22.13 -11.85
N ALA A 429 -17.25 20.84 -11.99
CA ALA A 429 -15.89 20.39 -12.24
C ALA A 429 -15.43 20.75 -13.66
N PRO A 430 -14.12 20.96 -13.89
CA PRO A 430 -13.59 21.14 -15.23
C PRO A 430 -13.99 19.98 -16.16
N ALA A 431 -14.20 20.27 -17.44
CA ALA A 431 -14.72 19.29 -18.41
C ALA A 431 -13.85 18.02 -18.50
N HIS A 432 -12.52 18.16 -18.38
CA HIS A 432 -11.57 17.03 -18.38
C HIS A 432 -11.72 16.12 -17.15
N VAL A 433 -12.29 16.61 -16.05
CA VAL A 433 -12.50 15.86 -14.80
C VAL A 433 -13.82 15.10 -14.81
N ALA A 434 -14.84 15.66 -15.46
CA ALA A 434 -16.17 15.04 -15.57
C ALA A 434 -16.14 13.66 -16.24
N GLN A 435 -15.11 13.40 -17.05
CA GLN A 435 -14.88 12.14 -17.75
C GLN A 435 -13.56 11.48 -17.33
N ARG A 436 -13.12 11.65 -16.08
CA ARG A 436 -11.86 11.05 -15.62
C ARG A 436 -11.87 9.54 -15.85
N ARG A 437 -10.89 9.05 -16.60
CA ARG A 437 -10.70 7.63 -16.88
C ARG A 437 -9.57 7.06 -16.06
N THR A 438 -9.69 5.78 -15.72
CA THR A 438 -8.67 5.06 -14.96
C THR A 438 -8.34 3.73 -15.63
N THR A 439 -7.05 3.45 -15.79
CA THR A 439 -6.57 2.10 -16.11
C THR A 439 -5.81 1.54 -14.92
N VAL A 440 -6.15 0.31 -14.54
CA VAL A 440 -5.40 -0.47 -13.55
C VAL A 440 -4.57 -1.52 -14.29
N ILE A 441 -3.25 -1.50 -14.11
CA ILE A 441 -2.34 -2.53 -14.62
C ILE A 441 -1.93 -3.41 -13.44
N LEU A 442 -2.17 -4.72 -13.53
CA LEU A 442 -2.05 -5.64 -12.41
C LEU A 442 -1.28 -6.92 -12.78
N GLY A 443 -0.24 -7.23 -12.02
CA GLY A 443 0.49 -8.49 -12.07
C GLY A 443 -0.37 -9.67 -11.60
N GLY A 444 -0.46 -10.70 -12.43
CA GLY A 444 -1.37 -11.82 -12.17
C GLY A 444 -0.92 -12.78 -11.07
N VAL A 445 0.34 -12.70 -10.64
CA VAL A 445 0.91 -13.46 -9.52
C VAL A 445 1.55 -12.54 -8.48
N ASP A 446 0.96 -11.34 -8.31
CA ASP A 446 1.37 -10.36 -7.30
C ASP A 446 1.46 -11.02 -5.91
N CYS A 447 2.65 -10.96 -5.31
CA CYS A 447 2.92 -11.56 -4.00
C CYS A 447 2.46 -10.70 -2.82
N ILE A 448 2.04 -9.45 -3.03
CA ILE A 448 1.58 -8.50 -2.00
C ILE A 448 0.06 -8.49 -1.92
N THR A 449 -0.61 -8.26 -3.06
CA THR A 449 -2.08 -8.17 -3.11
C THR A 449 -2.73 -9.53 -3.35
N ASN A 450 -4.06 -9.59 -3.29
CA ASN A 450 -4.81 -10.68 -3.92
C ASN A 450 -5.24 -10.21 -5.33
N PRO A 451 -4.46 -10.53 -6.38
CA PRO A 451 -4.68 -9.93 -7.69
C PRO A 451 -6.03 -10.34 -8.27
N ARG A 452 -6.51 -11.57 -8.02
CA ARG A 452 -7.84 -12.03 -8.45
C ARG A 452 -8.95 -11.19 -7.83
N ALA A 453 -8.89 -10.94 -6.53
CA ALA A 453 -9.89 -10.12 -5.84
C ALA A 453 -9.88 -8.67 -6.31
N VAL A 454 -8.68 -8.09 -6.50
CA VAL A 454 -8.54 -6.74 -7.05
C VAL A 454 -9.11 -6.67 -8.47
N ALA A 455 -8.75 -7.60 -9.36
CA ALA A 455 -9.26 -7.65 -10.73
C ALA A 455 -10.79 -7.75 -10.78
N SER A 456 -11.38 -8.65 -9.97
CA SER A 456 -12.83 -8.76 -9.86
C SER A 456 -13.47 -7.49 -9.32
N TYR A 457 -12.84 -6.85 -8.34
CA TYR A 457 -13.35 -5.60 -7.78
C TYR A 457 -13.39 -4.51 -8.84
N ILE A 458 -12.35 -4.38 -9.67
CA ILE A 458 -12.30 -3.43 -10.77
C ILE A 458 -13.40 -3.69 -11.81
N GLU A 459 -13.48 -4.91 -12.35
CA GLU A 459 -14.39 -5.26 -13.44
C GLU A 459 -15.86 -5.33 -12.97
N PHE A 460 -16.12 -5.95 -11.83
CA PHE A 460 -17.47 -6.34 -11.39
C PHE A 460 -17.95 -5.67 -10.09
N GLY A 461 -17.09 -4.96 -9.37
CA GLY A 461 -17.46 -4.28 -8.11
C GLY A 461 -17.59 -5.20 -6.90
N ARG A 462 -17.09 -6.44 -6.98
CA ARG A 462 -17.07 -7.45 -5.92
C ARG A 462 -15.71 -8.15 -5.87
N ALA A 463 -15.35 -8.76 -4.74
CA ALA A 463 -14.00 -9.32 -4.55
C ALA A 463 -13.88 -10.82 -4.89
N ASP A 464 -15.01 -11.51 -5.06
CA ASP A 464 -15.06 -12.92 -5.47
C ASP A 464 -15.08 -13.02 -7.00
N CYS A 465 -14.62 -14.14 -7.55
CA CYS A 465 -14.43 -14.29 -9.00
C CYS A 465 -14.66 -15.75 -9.42
N SER A 466 -15.52 -15.97 -10.42
CA SER A 466 -15.68 -17.29 -11.04
C SER A 466 -14.49 -17.62 -11.95
N GLN A 467 -14.33 -18.88 -12.33
CA GLN A 467 -13.26 -19.28 -13.25
C GLN A 467 -13.44 -18.66 -14.64
N GLU A 468 -14.68 -18.55 -15.13
CA GLU A 468 -15.01 -17.93 -16.42
C GLU A 468 -14.68 -16.43 -16.44
N GLU A 469 -14.98 -15.73 -15.33
CA GLU A 469 -14.62 -14.32 -15.15
C GLU A 469 -13.11 -14.12 -15.10
N PHE A 470 -12.39 -15.04 -14.45
CA PHE A 470 -10.93 -15.01 -14.41
C PHE A 470 -10.32 -15.17 -15.81
N ASP A 471 -10.86 -16.08 -16.63
CA ASP A 471 -10.39 -16.27 -18.00
C ASP A 471 -10.59 -14.99 -18.85
N ALA A 472 -11.63 -14.20 -18.55
CA ALA A 472 -11.87 -12.90 -19.18
C ALA A 472 -10.83 -11.83 -18.81
N PHE A 473 -10.18 -11.94 -17.63
CA PHE A 473 -9.07 -11.06 -17.24
C PHE A 473 -7.86 -11.28 -18.14
N VAL A 474 -7.55 -12.52 -18.51
CA VAL A 474 -6.39 -12.84 -19.37
C VAL A 474 -6.47 -12.13 -20.73
N ALA A 475 -7.68 -11.89 -21.23
CA ALA A 475 -7.91 -11.15 -22.47
C ALA A 475 -8.00 -9.62 -22.30
N SER A 476 -7.91 -9.09 -21.07
CA SER A 476 -8.14 -7.66 -20.76
C SER A 476 -7.20 -6.72 -21.51
N GLU A 477 -5.90 -7.06 -21.61
CA GLU A 477 -4.92 -6.25 -22.36
C GLU A 477 -5.33 -6.07 -23.84
N LYS A 478 -5.84 -7.13 -24.47
CA LYS A 478 -6.28 -7.09 -25.88
C LYS A 478 -7.57 -6.29 -26.06
N ARG A 479 -8.45 -6.30 -25.05
CA ARG A 479 -9.72 -5.55 -25.04
C ARG A 479 -9.55 -4.09 -24.64
N TRP A 480 -8.45 -3.76 -23.96
CA TRP A 480 -8.20 -2.42 -23.45
C TRP A 480 -8.13 -1.42 -24.59
N ASN A 481 -8.97 -0.39 -24.48
CA ASN A 481 -8.93 0.73 -25.40
C ASN A 481 -8.67 2.05 -24.67
N GLY A 482 -8.97 2.16 -23.37
CA GLY A 482 -8.78 3.36 -22.58
C GLY A 482 -9.98 4.32 -22.66
N PHE A 483 -11.16 3.88 -23.13
CA PHE A 483 -12.36 4.71 -23.23
C PHE A 483 -13.33 4.55 -22.06
N LYS A 484 -13.28 3.45 -21.32
CA LYS A 484 -14.22 3.26 -20.20
C LYS A 484 -13.76 4.06 -18.98
N PRO A 485 -14.67 4.41 -18.06
CA PRO A 485 -14.31 5.12 -16.82
C PRO A 485 -13.26 4.38 -15.99
N LEU A 486 -13.33 3.04 -15.99
CA LEU A 486 -12.40 2.16 -15.28
C LEU A 486 -12.15 0.90 -16.12
N GLU A 487 -10.89 0.59 -16.39
CA GLU A 487 -10.46 -0.59 -17.14
C GLU A 487 -9.32 -1.32 -16.44
N LEU A 488 -9.27 -2.63 -16.63
CA LEU A 488 -8.21 -3.52 -16.16
C LEU A 488 -7.28 -3.90 -17.32
N ILE A 489 -5.99 -4.00 -17.02
CA ILE A 489 -4.99 -4.73 -17.79
C ILE A 489 -4.34 -5.74 -16.83
N TRP A 490 -4.65 -7.02 -17.04
CA TRP A 490 -4.08 -8.14 -16.31
C TRP A 490 -2.85 -8.68 -17.01
N LEU A 491 -1.79 -8.94 -16.25
CA LEU A 491 -0.52 -9.46 -16.78
C LEU A 491 -0.27 -10.88 -16.26
N PRO A 492 -0.57 -11.93 -17.04
CA PRO A 492 -0.40 -13.32 -16.61
C PRO A 492 1.05 -13.63 -16.24
N GLY A 493 1.26 -14.25 -15.08
CA GLY A 493 2.58 -14.71 -14.65
C GLY A 493 3.55 -13.60 -14.19
N GLU A 494 3.11 -12.34 -14.17
CA GLU A 494 3.94 -11.22 -13.71
C GLU A 494 3.69 -10.91 -12.23
N ASN A 495 4.78 -10.64 -11.50
CA ASN A 495 4.74 -10.30 -10.08
C ASN A 495 4.66 -8.77 -9.87
N HIS A 496 4.53 -8.37 -8.61
CA HIS A 496 4.36 -6.99 -8.18
C HIS A 496 5.46 -6.06 -8.73
N GLY A 497 5.05 -4.97 -9.37
CA GLY A 497 5.92 -3.91 -9.88
C GLY A 497 6.56 -4.20 -11.25
N ALA A 498 6.35 -5.39 -11.82
CA ALA A 498 6.86 -5.75 -13.15
C ALA A 498 6.53 -4.74 -14.27
N PRO A 499 5.34 -4.08 -14.32
CA PRO A 499 4.99 -3.20 -15.44
C PRO A 499 5.97 -2.04 -15.68
N LEU A 500 6.60 -1.53 -14.63
CA LEU A 500 7.57 -0.42 -14.74
C LEU A 500 9.03 -0.85 -14.65
N MET A 501 9.29 -2.07 -14.17
CA MET A 501 10.64 -2.56 -13.87
C MET A 501 11.13 -3.63 -14.84
N LYS A 502 10.26 -4.27 -15.62
CA LYS A 502 10.65 -5.27 -16.62
C LYS A 502 10.73 -4.63 -18.00
N LEU A 503 11.88 -4.74 -18.66
CA LEU A 503 12.14 -4.08 -19.95
C LEU A 503 11.10 -4.43 -21.03
N SER A 504 10.56 -5.66 -20.99
CA SER A 504 9.53 -6.11 -21.94
C SER A 504 8.13 -5.52 -21.67
N LEU A 505 7.85 -5.03 -20.46
CA LEU A 505 6.53 -4.51 -20.07
C LEU A 505 6.48 -2.98 -19.99
N VAL A 506 7.62 -2.31 -19.81
CA VAL A 506 7.69 -0.84 -19.83
C VAL A 506 6.99 -0.22 -21.06
N PRO A 507 7.12 -0.75 -22.29
CA PRO A 507 6.39 -0.22 -23.45
C PRO A 507 4.86 -0.28 -23.31
N LEU A 508 4.32 -1.29 -22.62
CA LEU A 508 2.88 -1.41 -22.37
C LEU A 508 2.41 -0.29 -21.43
N SER A 509 3.08 -0.10 -20.29
CA SER A 509 2.75 0.98 -19.36
C SER A 509 2.92 2.36 -20.01
N ALA A 510 3.97 2.56 -20.80
CA ALA A 510 4.20 3.80 -21.55
C ALA A 510 3.08 4.07 -22.57
N LYS A 511 2.58 3.04 -23.27
CA LYS A 511 1.45 3.15 -24.21
C LYS A 511 0.16 3.59 -23.51
N VAL A 512 -0.13 3.04 -22.33
CA VAL A 512 -1.32 3.40 -21.54
C VAL A 512 -1.26 4.86 -21.11
N VAL A 513 -0.10 5.28 -20.58
CA VAL A 513 0.11 6.66 -20.14
C VAL A 513 0.09 7.63 -21.31
N ASP A 514 0.75 7.30 -22.44
CA ASP A 514 0.74 8.13 -23.66
C ASP A 514 -0.68 8.37 -24.16
N ARG A 515 -1.55 7.35 -24.09
CA ARG A 515 -2.95 7.47 -24.48
C ARG A 515 -3.71 8.49 -23.65
N TYR A 516 -3.57 8.46 -22.33
CA TYR A 516 -4.22 9.45 -21.46
C TYR A 516 -3.58 10.82 -21.48
N CYS A 517 -2.30 10.91 -21.86
CA CYS A 517 -1.65 12.18 -22.06
C CYS A 517 -2.24 12.93 -23.26
N ARG A 518 -2.69 12.27 -24.33
CA ARG A 518 -3.22 12.93 -25.53
C ARG A 518 -4.51 13.73 -25.25
N LYS A 519 -4.51 15.03 -25.59
CA LYS A 519 -5.65 15.94 -25.36
C LYS A 519 -6.84 15.71 -26.30
N ASP A 520 -6.57 15.30 -27.53
CA ASP A 520 -7.59 14.94 -28.53
C ASP A 520 -8.35 13.66 -28.17
N TYR A 521 -7.77 12.83 -27.30
CA TYR A 521 -8.35 11.59 -26.85
C TYR A 521 -9.58 11.76 -25.91
N ASP A 522 -9.87 12.98 -25.46
CA ASP A 522 -11.11 13.29 -24.72
C ASP A 522 -12.29 13.60 -25.65
N VAL A 523 -12.04 13.93 -26.93
CA VAL A 523 -13.06 14.43 -27.86
C VAL A 523 -13.86 13.30 -28.52
N GLY A 524 -13.39 12.04 -28.41
CA GLY A 524 -13.97 10.86 -29.08
C GLY A 524 -15.39 10.46 -28.66
N MET A 525 -15.95 11.06 -27.60
CA MET A 525 -17.33 10.79 -27.13
C MET A 525 -18.32 11.94 -27.42
N GLY A 526 -17.85 13.08 -27.94
CA GLY A 526 -18.67 14.29 -28.10
C GLY A 526 -19.54 14.36 -29.37
N GLY A 527 -19.32 13.47 -30.35
CA GLY A 527 -19.99 13.55 -31.66
C GLY A 527 -21.37 12.88 -31.75
N ALA A 528 -21.71 11.97 -30.83
CA ALA A 528 -22.90 11.11 -30.99
C ALA A 528 -23.97 11.27 -29.90
N LEU A 529 -23.67 11.91 -28.77
CA LEU A 529 -24.57 11.95 -27.60
C LEU A 529 -25.25 13.31 -27.35
N THR A 530 -24.95 14.34 -28.14
CA THR A 530 -25.48 15.70 -27.93
C THR A 530 -26.86 15.98 -28.53
N LYS A 531 -27.60 14.99 -29.04
CA LYS A 531 -28.90 15.23 -29.69
C LYS A 531 -30.17 14.65 -29.06
N LYS A 532 -30.12 13.92 -27.93
CA LYS A 532 -31.35 13.45 -27.27
C LYS A 532 -31.17 13.25 -25.76
N ALA A 533 -31.40 14.30 -24.98
CA ALA A 533 -31.88 14.22 -23.59
C ALA A 533 -32.24 15.62 -23.07
N THR A 534 -33.36 16.17 -23.54
CA THR A 534 -34.11 17.19 -22.81
C THR A 534 -35.17 16.50 -21.96
N SER A 535 -35.31 16.95 -20.71
CA SER A 535 -36.33 16.64 -19.68
C SER A 535 -36.10 15.44 -18.76
N GLY A 536 -35.72 15.74 -17.50
CA GLY A 536 -35.69 14.83 -16.34
C GLY A 536 -34.99 15.47 -15.12
N PRO A 537 -35.43 15.30 -13.86
CA PRO A 537 -35.06 16.21 -12.77
C PRO A 537 -33.66 15.93 -12.15
N SER A 538 -32.79 16.94 -12.23
CA SER A 538 -31.78 17.40 -11.25
C SER A 538 -31.17 16.38 -10.26
N ALA A 539 -29.97 15.90 -10.58
CA ALA A 539 -29.08 15.12 -9.71
C ALA A 539 -28.26 16.02 -8.75
N HIS A 540 -28.90 16.53 -7.69
CA HIS A 540 -28.27 17.39 -6.68
C HIS A 540 -28.13 16.76 -5.29
N ALA A 541 -27.97 15.42 -5.20
CA ALA A 541 -28.08 14.67 -3.94
C ALA A 541 -26.85 13.83 -3.51
N ALA A 542 -25.67 13.94 -4.14
CA ALA A 542 -24.51 13.10 -3.78
C ALA A 542 -23.41 13.78 -2.95
N PHE A 543 -23.44 15.12 -2.79
CA PHE A 543 -22.34 15.85 -2.13
C PHE A 543 -22.71 16.52 -0.79
N ASN A 544 -23.97 16.39 -0.34
CA ASN A 544 -24.46 17.00 0.91
C ASN A 544 -24.97 15.97 1.95
N ILE A 545 -24.78 14.67 1.71
CA ILE A 545 -25.24 13.61 2.62
C ILE A 545 -24.23 13.31 3.74
N HIS A 546 -22.97 13.74 3.63
CA HIS A 546 -21.96 13.41 4.63
C HIS A 546 -22.01 14.27 5.91
N ASN A 547 -22.53 15.51 5.87
CA ASN A 547 -22.51 16.43 7.03
C ASN A 547 -23.88 16.91 7.58
N LYS A 548 -25.01 16.61 6.92
CA LYS A 548 -26.34 17.13 7.34
C LYS A 548 -27.34 16.09 7.87
N THR A 549 -27.03 14.80 7.77
CA THR A 549 -27.92 13.72 8.27
C THR A 549 -27.82 13.53 9.80
N LEU A 550 -26.73 14.00 10.43
CA LEU A 550 -26.54 13.90 11.88
C LEU A 550 -27.36 14.90 12.71
N SER A 551 -27.87 15.99 12.12
CA SER A 551 -28.55 17.06 12.86
C SER A 551 -30.08 16.98 12.88
N ARG A 552 -30.71 16.14 12.05
CA ARG A 552 -32.19 16.08 11.90
C ARG A 552 -32.87 14.79 12.40
N LEU A 553 -32.12 13.78 12.83
CA LEU A 553 -32.67 12.60 13.52
C LEU A 553 -32.83 12.79 15.04
N ALA A 554 -32.41 13.94 15.58
CA ALA A 554 -32.51 14.26 17.01
C ALA A 554 -33.85 14.90 17.44
N GLN A 555 -34.80 15.14 16.52
CA GLN A 555 -36.09 15.75 16.86
C GLN A 555 -37.22 15.18 16.02
N LEU A 556 -37.94 14.18 16.55
CA LEU A 556 -39.39 13.97 16.38
C LEU A 556 -39.89 12.95 17.45
N PRO A 557 -41.05 13.16 18.08
CA PRO A 557 -41.45 12.48 19.32
C PRO A 557 -42.08 11.10 19.08
N ARG A 558 -41.80 10.17 20.02
CA ARG A 558 -42.40 8.84 20.09
C ARG A 558 -43.91 8.95 20.36
N HIS A 559 -44.73 8.36 19.50
CA HIS A 559 -46.12 8.02 19.82
C HIS A 559 -46.31 6.51 19.82
N ARG A 560 -46.63 5.97 21.01
CA ARG A 560 -47.18 4.62 21.23
C ARG A 560 -48.50 4.47 20.46
N ARG A 561 -48.72 3.29 19.87
CA ARG A 561 -50.06 2.69 19.75
C ARG A 561 -49.96 1.20 20.04
N ASP A 562 -50.80 0.78 20.97
CA ASP A 562 -51.01 -0.58 21.44
C ASP A 562 -52.02 -1.34 20.55
N LEU A 563 -51.99 -2.68 20.72
CA LEU A 563 -53.03 -3.72 20.49
C LEU A 563 -53.09 -4.42 19.11
N PRO A 564 -53.63 -5.68 19.03
CA PRO A 564 -53.51 -6.80 19.98
C PRO A 564 -53.24 -8.18 19.31
N ASP A 565 -52.75 -9.14 20.11
CA ASP A 565 -52.57 -10.57 19.77
C ASP A 565 -53.88 -11.39 19.82
N ARG A 566 -54.00 -12.36 18.91
CA ARG A 566 -54.85 -13.58 19.03
C ARG A 566 -54.27 -14.75 18.17
N PRO A 567 -54.60 -16.03 18.46
CA PRO A 567 -53.58 -17.05 18.74
C PRO A 567 -53.61 -18.34 17.88
N SER A 568 -52.45 -19.04 17.80
CA SER A 568 -52.19 -20.51 17.73
C SER A 568 -52.81 -21.34 16.55
N PRO A 569 -52.26 -22.51 16.10
CA PRO A 569 -51.99 -23.69 16.93
C PRO A 569 -50.75 -24.57 16.60
N THR A 570 -50.15 -25.08 17.67
CA THR A 570 -49.67 -26.45 17.94
C THR A 570 -49.49 -27.51 16.83
N GLN A 571 -48.33 -28.19 16.93
CA GLN A 571 -48.11 -29.64 17.21
C GLN A 571 -47.42 -30.54 16.16
N ARG A 572 -46.33 -31.16 16.66
CA ARG A 572 -45.88 -32.56 16.53
C ARG A 572 -45.39 -33.07 15.16
N ARG A 573 -44.15 -33.55 15.14
CA ARG A 573 -43.82 -34.99 15.32
C ARG A 573 -42.31 -35.20 15.53
N ARG A 574 -41.97 -35.85 16.65
CA ARG A 574 -40.77 -36.69 16.82
C ARG A 574 -41.17 -38.12 16.46
N HIS A 575 -40.26 -38.92 15.89
CA HIS A 575 -40.00 -40.30 16.33
C HIS A 575 -38.60 -40.78 15.83
N PRO A 576 -38.00 -41.81 16.48
CA PRO A 576 -36.56 -42.09 16.48
C PRO A 576 -36.14 -43.42 15.78
N SER A 577 -34.80 -43.58 15.70
CA SER A 577 -33.95 -44.79 15.82
C SER A 577 -34.07 -45.98 14.85
N ALA A 578 -32.93 -46.33 14.22
CA ALA A 578 -32.20 -47.63 14.28
C ALA A 578 -30.99 -47.58 13.30
N GLN A 579 -29.74 -47.82 13.77
CA GLN A 579 -28.86 -48.99 13.47
C GLN A 579 -28.63 -49.25 11.97
N GLU A 580 -27.42 -49.48 11.41
CA GLU A 580 -26.21 -50.16 11.88
C GLU A 580 -25.11 -49.99 10.78
N GLY A 581 -23.83 -50.22 11.11
CA GLY A 581 -22.82 -50.67 10.13
C GLY A 581 -21.55 -49.81 9.97
N ASP A 582 -20.47 -50.28 10.59
CA ASP A 582 -19.06 -50.36 10.14
C ASP A 582 -18.40 -49.13 9.48
N GLY A 583 -17.15 -48.74 9.79
CA GLY A 583 -16.08 -49.48 10.44
C GLY A 583 -14.91 -48.57 10.80
N ASN A 584 -14.17 -49.07 11.77
CA ASN A 584 -13.01 -48.49 12.42
C ASN A 584 -11.76 -48.73 11.54
N TRP A 585 -11.01 -47.69 11.18
CA TRP A 585 -9.63 -47.83 10.70
C TRP A 585 -8.74 -46.75 11.32
N ASN A 586 -8.08 -47.16 12.40
CA ASN A 586 -6.80 -46.62 12.87
C ASN A 586 -5.69 -47.06 11.92
N LEU A 587 -4.70 -46.18 11.66
CA LEU A 587 -3.29 -46.45 11.30
C LEU A 587 -2.62 -45.07 11.11
N SER A 588 -2.06 -44.43 12.15
CA SER A 588 -0.66 -44.57 12.61
C SER A 588 0.39 -44.75 11.52
N GLY A 589 1.15 -43.67 11.29
CA GLY A 589 2.61 -43.70 11.13
C GLY A 589 3.16 -43.95 9.74
N PHE A 590 3.82 -42.94 9.16
CA PHE A 590 5.13 -43.10 8.49
C PHE A 590 5.91 -41.78 8.58
N TYR A 591 7.22 -41.97 8.72
CA TYR A 591 8.32 -41.03 9.02
C TYR A 591 8.39 -39.75 8.20
#